data_AF-A0A4R5F6X7-F1
#
_entry.id   AF-A0A4R5F6X7-F1
#
_cell.length_a   1.000
_cell.length_b   1.000
_cell.length_c   1.000
_cell.angle_alpha   90.00
_cell.angle_beta   90.00
_cell.angle_gamma   90.00
#
_symmetry.space_group_name_H-M   'P 1'
#
loop_
_entity.id
_entity.type
_entity.pdbx_description
1 polymer ?
#
loop_
_entity_poly.entity_id
_entity_poly.type
_entity_poly.pdbx_seq_one_letter_code
_entity_poly.pdbx_strand_id
1 'polypeptide(L)'
;MKSKLTLFSTILLTVLLLSFTNKNEIGQCYISFKTATSLTTADPDRLPETSEKVRTVKTDNGEVEVTRIDGYRVLYNNEKKAPFVNLKVELSENKSYDKDQKNLIENLKYLNSHSQNMETKDLIELEFNGYKVYGFSRATIETGSTLGTFVMFPRNGVTVYFYFNNMKPEYRNFESVDDYKKQRDRFMDEYTKYLTTCKGK
;
A
#
# COMPACT_ATOMS: atom_id res chain seq x y z
N MET A 1 -16.81 35.94 67.82
CA MET A 1 -15.75 36.18 66.80
C MET A 1 -14.58 35.24 67.13
N LYS A 2 -14.04 34.52 66.12
CA LYS A 2 -13.05 33.39 66.12
C LYS A 2 -13.75 32.03 65.90
N SER A 3 -13.65 31.47 64.68
CA SER A 3 -12.63 30.50 64.18
C SER A 3 -13.10 29.06 64.46
N LYS A 4 -13.16 28.09 63.53
CA LYS A 4 -12.17 27.71 62.52
C LYS A 4 -12.82 27.07 61.28
N LEU A 5 -12.20 27.40 60.16
CA LEU A 5 -12.23 26.76 58.86
C LEU A 5 -11.60 25.35 58.95
N THR A 6 -12.24 24.33 58.40
CA THR A 6 -11.56 23.07 58.03
C THR A 6 -11.99 22.69 56.63
N LEU A 7 -11.16 23.13 55.68
CA LEU A 7 -11.20 22.82 54.26
C LEU A 7 -10.63 21.41 54.07
N PHE A 8 -11.48 20.41 53.79
CA PHE A 8 -11.00 19.12 53.31
C PHE A 8 -10.67 19.24 51.83
N SER A 9 -9.38 19.35 51.55
CA SER A 9 -8.79 19.26 50.21
C SER A 9 -8.63 17.78 49.86
N THR A 10 -9.54 17.23 49.06
CA THR A 10 -9.34 15.94 48.40
C THR A 10 -8.66 16.19 47.06
N ILE A 11 -7.34 16.00 47.03
CA ILE A 11 -6.54 15.96 45.82
C ILE A 11 -6.91 14.70 45.05
N LEU A 12 -7.69 14.85 43.98
CA LEU A 12 -7.97 13.79 43.03
C LEU A 12 -6.74 13.64 42.12
N LEU A 13 -5.87 12.68 42.44
CA LEU A 13 -4.70 12.37 41.62
C LEU A 13 -5.14 11.53 40.41
N THR A 14 -5.57 12.18 39.33
CA THR A 14 -5.83 11.54 38.04
C THR A 14 -4.50 11.12 37.41
N VAL A 15 -4.11 9.87 37.63
CA VAL A 15 -3.03 9.24 36.86
C VAL A 15 -3.54 9.04 35.44
N LEU A 16 -3.21 9.97 34.55
CA LEU A 16 -3.31 9.79 33.11
C LEU A 16 -2.34 8.67 32.72
N LEU A 17 -2.85 7.44 32.60
CA LEU A 17 -2.21 6.37 31.86
C LEU A 17 -2.17 6.79 30.38
N LEU A 18 -1.18 7.59 30.02
CA LEU A 18 -0.74 7.70 28.64
C LEU A 18 -0.10 6.36 28.30
N SER A 19 -0.91 5.43 27.81
CA SER A 19 -0.42 4.29 27.05
C SER A 19 0.27 4.88 25.82
N PHE A 20 1.58 5.12 25.92
CA PHE A 20 2.44 5.29 24.76
C PHE A 20 2.53 3.93 24.09
N THR A 21 1.45 3.54 23.41
CA THR A 21 1.56 2.55 22.34
C THR A 21 2.40 3.24 21.27
N ASN A 22 3.71 2.99 21.26
CA ASN A 22 4.50 3.07 20.03
C ASN A 22 3.91 2.02 19.10
N LYS A 23 2.77 2.36 18.52
CA LYS A 23 2.02 1.51 17.61
C LYS A 23 2.82 1.57 16.32
N ASN A 24 3.53 0.48 16.04
CA ASN A 24 4.10 0.22 14.72
C ASN A 24 2.91 0.08 13.75
N GLU A 25 2.38 1.21 13.32
CA GLU A 25 1.18 1.33 12.51
C GLU A 25 1.49 2.12 11.26
N ILE A 26 0.76 1.80 10.20
CA ILE A 26 0.86 2.50 8.93
C ILE A 26 0.27 3.91 9.10
N GLY A 27 1.06 4.93 8.78
CA GLY A 27 0.62 6.32 8.81
C GLY A 27 -0.58 6.56 7.89
N GLN A 28 -1.52 7.39 8.34
CA GLN A 28 -2.78 7.66 7.61
C GLN A 28 -2.56 8.17 6.18
N CYS A 29 -1.43 8.85 5.94
CA CYS A 29 -1.04 9.30 4.60
C CYS A 29 -0.99 8.18 3.57
N TYR A 30 -0.66 6.95 3.93
CA TYR A 30 -0.56 5.89 2.93
C TYR A 30 -1.92 5.32 2.51
N ILE A 31 -2.97 5.54 3.31
CA ILE A 31 -4.29 4.91 3.15
C ILE A 31 -5.45 5.89 2.98
N SER A 32 -5.20 7.20 3.15
CA SER A 32 -6.22 8.25 3.06
C SER A 32 -6.22 8.99 1.71
N PHE A 33 -5.45 8.52 0.72
CA PHE A 33 -5.40 9.16 -0.58
C PHE A 33 -6.78 9.14 -1.26
N LYS A 34 -7.28 10.33 -1.58
CA LYS A 34 -8.42 10.53 -2.47
C LYS A 34 -7.88 11.03 -3.81
N THR A 35 -8.28 10.34 -4.87
CA THR A 35 -7.85 10.67 -6.23
C THR A 35 -8.49 11.96 -6.75
N ALA A 36 -7.82 12.63 -7.69
CA ALA A 36 -8.42 13.72 -8.47
C ALA A 36 -9.07 13.21 -9.77
N THR A 37 -8.90 11.93 -10.09
CA THR A 37 -9.57 11.24 -11.21
C THR A 37 -10.99 10.79 -10.86
N SER A 38 -11.69 10.21 -11.84
CA SER A 38 -13.04 9.65 -11.67
C SER A 38 -13.10 8.33 -10.88
N LEU A 39 -12.04 7.99 -10.13
CA LEU A 39 -12.09 6.85 -9.23
C LEU A 39 -12.73 7.22 -7.89
N THR A 40 -13.55 6.33 -7.37
CA THR A 40 -14.12 6.44 -6.02
C THR A 40 -13.36 5.52 -5.07
N THR A 41 -12.87 6.05 -3.97
CA THR A 41 -12.14 5.29 -2.95
C THR A 41 -13.11 4.60 -2.00
N ALA A 42 -12.88 3.33 -1.71
CA ALA A 42 -13.56 2.61 -0.62
C ALA A 42 -12.80 2.80 0.71
N ASP A 43 -13.47 2.52 1.83
CA ASP A 43 -12.83 2.59 3.14
C ASP A 43 -11.63 1.60 3.23
N PRO A 44 -10.51 2.01 3.85
CA PRO A 44 -9.38 1.11 4.07
C PRO A 44 -9.75 -0.09 4.94
N ASP A 45 -9.47 -1.29 4.44
CA ASP A 45 -9.64 -2.56 5.14
C ASP A 45 -8.30 -2.98 5.77
N ARG A 46 -8.25 -3.03 7.11
CA ARG A 46 -7.02 -3.39 7.85
C ARG A 46 -6.91 -4.90 7.96
N LEU A 47 -5.72 -5.42 7.70
CA LEU A 47 -5.36 -6.80 7.95
C LEU A 47 -5.66 -7.15 9.42
N PRO A 48 -6.39 -8.25 9.71
CA PRO A 48 -6.70 -8.64 11.08
C PRO A 48 -5.45 -8.80 11.94
N GLU A 49 -5.53 -8.40 13.21
CA GLU A 49 -4.38 -8.47 14.13
C GLU A 49 -3.83 -9.90 14.28
N THR A 50 -4.70 -10.90 14.13
CA THR A 50 -4.40 -12.34 14.19
C THR A 50 -3.68 -12.88 12.95
N SER A 51 -3.50 -12.07 11.91
CA SER A 51 -2.84 -12.50 10.68
C SER A 51 -1.37 -12.80 10.92
N GLU A 52 -0.85 -13.81 10.20
CA GLU A 52 0.58 -14.14 10.21
C GLU A 52 1.43 -12.90 9.87
N LYS A 53 2.44 -12.68 10.71
CA LYS A 53 3.33 -11.52 10.65
C LYS A 53 4.54 -11.73 9.74
N VAL A 54 4.65 -12.92 9.17
CA VAL A 54 5.66 -13.32 8.20
C VAL A 54 4.96 -14.09 7.10
N ARG A 55 5.37 -13.87 5.85
CA ARG A 55 4.89 -14.64 4.70
C ARG A 55 6.07 -15.13 3.86
N THR A 56 5.92 -16.32 3.30
CA THR A 56 6.87 -16.89 2.37
C THR A 56 6.54 -16.45 0.94
N VAL A 57 7.55 -16.02 0.20
CA VAL A 57 7.46 -15.65 -1.22
C VAL A 57 8.49 -16.42 -2.04
N LYS A 58 8.19 -16.65 -3.31
CA LYS A 58 9.08 -17.39 -4.22
C LYS A 58 10.05 -16.45 -4.91
N THR A 59 11.29 -16.90 -5.07
CA THR A 59 12.34 -16.27 -5.89
C THR A 59 12.98 -17.33 -6.77
N ASP A 60 13.82 -16.92 -7.73
CA ASP A 60 14.60 -17.87 -8.53
C ASP A 60 15.58 -18.70 -7.69
N ASN A 61 15.95 -18.21 -6.49
CA ASN A 61 16.83 -18.90 -5.54
C ASN A 61 16.07 -19.73 -4.49
N GLY A 62 14.76 -19.90 -4.65
CA GLY A 62 13.90 -20.61 -3.71
C GLY A 62 13.00 -19.68 -2.89
N GLU A 63 12.41 -20.26 -1.85
CA GLU A 63 11.48 -19.55 -0.97
C GLU A 63 12.21 -18.69 0.06
N VAL A 64 11.72 -17.47 0.26
CA VAL A 64 12.25 -16.50 1.23
C VAL A 64 11.12 -15.88 2.04
N GLU A 65 11.44 -15.41 3.24
CA GLU A 65 10.48 -14.76 4.13
C GLU A 65 10.43 -13.25 3.91
N VAL A 66 9.25 -12.67 4.06
CA VAL A 66 8.99 -11.24 4.12
C VAL A 66 8.12 -10.94 5.33
N THR A 67 8.53 -9.98 6.16
CA THR A 67 7.73 -9.59 7.33
C THR A 67 6.57 -8.66 6.93
N ARG A 68 5.44 -8.80 7.63
CA ARG A 68 4.23 -7.98 7.46
C ARG A 68 3.52 -7.84 8.81
N ILE A 69 3.97 -6.88 9.59
CA ILE A 69 3.47 -6.68 10.96
C ILE A 69 2.11 -5.97 11.00
N ASP A 70 1.83 -5.15 9.99
CA ASP A 70 0.55 -4.49 9.74
C ASP A 70 0.27 -4.43 8.23
N GLY A 71 -0.99 -4.22 7.86
CA GLY A 71 -1.35 -4.07 6.46
C GLY A 71 -2.73 -3.47 6.25
N TYR A 72 -2.88 -2.74 5.15
CA TYR A 72 -4.17 -2.20 4.71
C TYR A 72 -4.38 -2.51 3.24
N ARG A 73 -5.66 -2.64 2.87
CA ARG A 73 -6.14 -2.67 1.50
C ARG A 73 -7.06 -1.49 1.26
N VAL A 74 -6.83 -0.76 0.16
CA VAL A 74 -7.69 0.34 -0.29
C VAL A 74 -8.10 0.08 -1.74
N LEU A 75 -9.39 0.07 -2.00
CA LEU A 75 -9.92 -0.10 -3.35
C LEU A 75 -10.27 1.24 -3.97
N TYR A 76 -9.85 1.44 -5.22
CA TYR A 76 -10.25 2.57 -6.05
C TYR A 76 -11.10 2.05 -7.20
N ASN A 77 -12.39 2.32 -7.11
CA ASN A 77 -13.41 1.87 -8.03
C ASN A 77 -13.55 2.86 -9.18
N ASN A 78 -13.77 2.36 -10.38
CA ASN A 78 -14.05 3.18 -11.55
C ASN A 78 -15.51 3.66 -11.55
N GLU A 79 -15.89 4.43 -12.59
CA GLU A 79 -17.25 4.98 -12.73
C GLU A 79 -18.35 3.91 -12.77
N LYS A 80 -17.98 2.69 -13.19
CA LYS A 80 -18.86 1.51 -13.22
C LYS A 80 -18.89 0.76 -11.88
N LYS A 81 -18.35 1.36 -10.81
CA LYS A 81 -18.22 0.80 -9.45
C LYS A 81 -17.37 -0.48 -9.38
N ALA A 82 -16.52 -0.73 -10.37
CA ALA A 82 -15.67 -1.90 -10.42
C ALA A 82 -14.23 -1.54 -9.96
N PRO A 83 -13.56 -2.39 -9.17
CA PRO A 83 -12.28 -2.06 -8.54
C PRO A 83 -11.14 -2.04 -9.57
N PHE A 84 -10.72 -0.84 -10.00
CA PHE A 84 -9.63 -0.68 -10.96
C PHE A 84 -8.26 -0.79 -10.29
N VAL A 85 -8.07 -0.11 -9.15
CA VAL A 85 -6.83 -0.21 -8.37
C VAL A 85 -7.12 -0.89 -7.04
N ASN A 86 -6.33 -1.90 -6.73
CA ASN A 86 -6.25 -2.50 -5.41
C ASN A 86 -4.90 -2.12 -4.81
N LEU A 87 -4.91 -1.07 -3.99
CA LEU A 87 -3.74 -0.59 -3.27
C LEU A 87 -3.56 -1.46 -2.02
N LYS A 88 -2.38 -2.03 -1.82
CA LYS A 88 -2.01 -2.62 -0.52
C LYS A 88 -0.87 -1.84 0.09
N VAL A 89 -0.96 -1.58 1.38
CA VAL A 89 0.12 -0.96 2.14
C VAL A 89 0.49 -1.94 3.23
N GLU A 90 1.75 -2.34 3.30
CA GLU A 90 2.27 -3.28 4.30
C GLU A 90 3.37 -2.60 5.12
N LEU A 91 3.42 -2.93 6.41
CA LEU A 91 4.50 -2.51 7.30
C LEU A 91 5.37 -3.72 7.62
N SER A 92 6.65 -3.63 7.31
CA SER A 92 7.68 -4.58 7.72
C SER A 92 8.12 -4.35 9.15
N GLU A 93 8.67 -5.38 9.78
CA GLU A 93 9.49 -5.22 10.97
C GLU A 93 10.73 -4.38 10.62
N ASN A 94 11.03 -3.36 11.45
CA ASN A 94 12.07 -2.37 11.16
C ASN A 94 13.45 -3.01 10.86
N LYS A 95 13.84 -4.02 11.64
CA LYS A 95 15.12 -4.73 11.46
C LYS A 95 15.18 -5.57 10.18
N SER A 96 14.03 -5.91 9.62
CA SER A 96 13.88 -6.78 8.45
C SER A 96 13.62 -5.99 7.17
N TYR A 97 13.29 -4.69 7.25
CA TYR A 97 12.82 -3.92 6.10
C TYR A 97 13.77 -3.94 4.89
N ASP A 98 15.07 -3.72 5.08
CA ASP A 98 16.03 -3.75 3.98
C ASP A 98 16.16 -5.15 3.34
N LYS A 99 16.00 -6.20 4.14
CA LYS A 99 15.97 -7.59 3.65
C LYS A 99 14.66 -7.86 2.91
N ASP A 100 13.52 -7.41 3.47
CA ASP A 100 12.20 -7.55 2.88
C ASP A 100 12.13 -6.86 1.51
N GLN A 101 12.68 -5.65 1.37
CA GLN A 101 12.75 -4.95 0.08
C GLN A 101 13.46 -5.80 -0.98
N LYS A 102 14.64 -6.35 -0.65
CA LYS A 102 15.40 -7.21 -1.57
C LYS A 102 14.59 -8.45 -1.94
N ASN A 103 14.04 -9.13 -0.95
CA ASN A 103 13.22 -10.33 -1.16
C ASN A 103 11.99 -10.05 -2.03
N LEU A 104 11.35 -8.90 -1.85
CA LEU A 104 10.20 -8.48 -2.64
C LEU A 104 10.58 -8.13 -4.09
N ILE A 105 11.72 -7.47 -4.31
CA ILE A 105 12.24 -7.23 -5.67
C ILE A 105 12.57 -8.55 -6.37
N GLU A 106 13.23 -9.50 -5.70
CA GLU A 106 13.51 -10.82 -6.27
C GLU A 106 12.22 -11.61 -6.53
N ASN A 107 11.20 -11.46 -5.66
CA ASN A 107 9.89 -12.03 -5.90
C ASN A 107 9.19 -11.41 -7.11
N LEU A 108 9.26 -10.08 -7.30
CA LEU A 108 8.73 -9.40 -8.48
C LEU A 108 9.38 -9.92 -9.76
N LYS A 109 10.71 -10.10 -9.77
CA LYS A 109 11.45 -10.68 -10.90
C LYS A 109 10.98 -12.10 -11.20
N TYR A 110 10.89 -12.95 -10.18
CA TYR A 110 10.38 -14.32 -10.30
C TYR A 110 8.96 -14.34 -10.89
N LEU A 111 8.07 -13.50 -10.37
CA LEU A 111 6.70 -13.42 -10.86
C LEU A 111 6.64 -12.98 -12.33
N ASN A 112 7.47 -12.02 -12.73
CA ASN A 112 7.53 -11.56 -14.12
C ASN A 112 8.07 -12.66 -15.05
N SER A 113 9.17 -13.32 -14.69
CA SER A 113 9.81 -14.34 -15.51
C SER A 113 8.94 -15.59 -15.70
N HIS A 114 8.13 -15.92 -14.70
CA HIS A 114 7.22 -17.08 -14.70
C HIS A 114 5.79 -16.75 -15.15
N SER A 115 5.51 -15.50 -15.54
CA SER A 115 4.22 -15.10 -16.07
C SER A 115 4.21 -15.08 -17.61
N GLN A 116 3.05 -15.41 -18.18
CA GLN A 116 2.83 -15.37 -19.63
C GLN A 116 2.28 -14.01 -20.08
N ASN A 117 2.62 -13.62 -21.32
CA ASN A 117 2.16 -12.38 -21.96
C ASN A 117 2.54 -11.11 -21.18
N MET A 118 3.78 -11.06 -20.66
CA MET A 118 4.33 -9.86 -20.02
C MET A 118 4.80 -8.86 -21.07
N GLU A 119 4.69 -7.57 -20.76
CA GLU A 119 5.15 -6.44 -21.59
C GLU A 119 6.65 -6.53 -21.87
N THR A 120 7.43 -6.87 -20.84
CA THR A 120 8.87 -7.07 -20.94
C THR A 120 9.32 -8.20 -20.02
N LYS A 121 10.50 -8.77 -20.25
CA LYS A 121 11.11 -9.79 -19.37
C LYS A 121 11.80 -9.18 -18.14
N ASP A 122 12.19 -7.92 -18.22
CA ASP A 122 12.74 -7.18 -17.10
C ASP A 122 11.64 -6.47 -16.31
N LEU A 123 11.96 -6.06 -15.08
CA LEU A 123 11.05 -5.20 -14.33
C LEU A 123 10.95 -3.83 -15.00
N ILE A 124 9.72 -3.32 -15.03
CA ILE A 124 9.44 -1.94 -15.39
C ILE A 124 9.84 -1.07 -14.20
N GLU A 125 10.73 -0.12 -14.43
CA GLU A 125 11.13 0.90 -13.46
C GLU A 125 10.51 2.24 -13.85
N LEU A 126 9.74 2.82 -12.93
CA LEU A 126 9.11 4.13 -13.09
C LEU A 126 9.53 5.04 -11.94
N GLU A 127 9.45 6.35 -12.17
CA GLU A 127 9.72 7.35 -11.15
C GLU A 127 8.64 8.44 -11.17
N PHE A 128 8.02 8.68 -10.01
CA PHE A 128 7.01 9.72 -9.84
C PHE A 128 7.29 10.49 -8.57
N ASN A 129 7.38 11.82 -8.67
CA ASN A 129 7.51 12.72 -7.52
C ASN A 129 8.63 12.32 -6.53
N GLY A 130 9.75 11.80 -7.06
CA GLY A 130 10.92 11.35 -6.29
C GLY A 130 10.80 9.94 -5.68
N TYR A 131 9.74 9.20 -6.01
CA TYR A 131 9.56 7.81 -5.62
C TYR A 131 9.81 6.86 -6.79
N LYS A 132 10.70 5.89 -6.58
CA LYS A 132 10.91 4.78 -7.52
C LYS A 132 9.83 3.70 -7.32
N VAL A 133 9.32 3.20 -8.43
CA VAL A 133 8.30 2.16 -8.48
C VAL A 133 8.79 1.04 -9.41
N TYR A 134 8.77 -0.19 -8.92
CA TYR A 134 9.22 -1.39 -9.64
C TYR A 134 8.03 -2.30 -9.89
N GLY A 135 7.88 -2.83 -11.09
CA GLY A 135 6.76 -3.71 -11.37
C GLY A 135 6.86 -4.51 -12.64
N PHE A 136 5.77 -5.18 -12.95
CA PHE A 136 5.57 -5.85 -14.22
C PHE A 136 4.13 -5.61 -14.70
N SER A 137 3.95 -5.69 -16.00
CA SER A 137 2.64 -5.49 -16.63
C SER A 137 2.44 -6.47 -17.78
N ARG A 138 1.18 -6.75 -18.11
CA ARG A 138 0.79 -7.58 -19.25
C ARG A 138 0.93 -6.78 -20.55
N ALA A 139 1.37 -7.45 -21.60
CA ALA A 139 1.45 -6.90 -22.95
C ALA A 139 0.07 -6.65 -23.58
N THR A 140 -0.99 -7.27 -23.03
CA THR A 140 -2.36 -7.21 -23.55
C THR A 140 -3.35 -7.01 -22.42
N ILE A 141 -4.48 -6.37 -22.71
CA ILE A 141 -5.59 -6.22 -21.76
C ILE A 141 -6.62 -7.36 -21.80
N GLU A 142 -6.44 -8.35 -22.67
CA GLU A 142 -7.43 -9.41 -22.89
C GLU A 142 -7.29 -10.60 -21.94
N THR A 143 -6.22 -10.66 -21.15
CA THR A 143 -5.92 -11.82 -20.29
C THR A 143 -5.52 -11.44 -18.87
N GLY A 144 -5.76 -12.36 -17.93
CA GLY A 144 -5.43 -12.22 -16.51
C GLY A 144 -6.37 -11.28 -15.75
N SER A 145 -6.51 -11.52 -14.44
CA SER A 145 -7.32 -10.68 -13.53
C SER A 145 -6.58 -9.45 -13.02
N THR A 146 -5.26 -9.39 -13.17
CA THR A 146 -4.41 -8.25 -12.84
C THR A 146 -3.51 -7.96 -14.05
N LEU A 147 -3.59 -6.72 -14.55
CA LEU A 147 -2.80 -6.23 -15.68
C LEU A 147 -1.40 -5.78 -15.26
N GLY A 148 -1.24 -5.31 -14.04
CA GLY A 148 0.07 -4.92 -13.56
C GLY A 148 0.16 -4.93 -12.05
N THR A 149 1.34 -5.32 -11.56
CA THR A 149 1.72 -5.29 -10.15
C THR A 149 2.94 -4.43 -10.02
N PHE A 150 2.85 -3.38 -9.22
CA PHE A 150 3.92 -2.43 -8.98
C PHE A 150 4.15 -2.25 -7.49
N VAL A 151 5.38 -1.98 -7.08
CA VAL A 151 5.80 -1.85 -5.68
C VAL A 151 6.66 -0.61 -5.51
N MET A 152 6.39 0.14 -4.46
CA MET A 152 7.12 1.33 -4.05
C MET A 152 7.55 1.20 -2.59
N PHE A 153 8.76 1.67 -2.29
CA PHE A 153 9.33 1.64 -0.95
C PHE A 153 9.54 3.08 -0.42
N PRO A 154 8.52 3.70 0.20
CA PRO A 154 8.58 5.09 0.64
C PRO A 154 9.41 5.35 1.91
N ARG A 155 10.07 4.32 2.48
CA ARG A 155 10.83 4.28 3.76
C ARG A 155 9.97 3.92 4.99
N ASN A 156 10.58 3.97 6.17
CA ASN A 156 9.95 3.73 7.48
C ASN A 156 9.27 2.36 7.61
N GLY A 157 9.83 1.31 7.00
CA GLY A 157 9.23 -0.02 7.03
C GLY A 157 8.05 -0.21 6.08
N VAL A 158 7.58 0.84 5.39
CA VAL A 158 6.37 0.78 4.57
C VAL A 158 6.68 0.26 3.16
N THR A 159 5.84 -0.62 2.67
CA THR A 159 5.80 -1.06 1.28
C THR A 159 4.42 -0.81 0.70
N VAL A 160 4.34 -0.16 -0.46
CA VAL A 160 3.09 0.11 -1.16
C VAL A 160 3.03 -0.71 -2.43
N TYR A 161 1.98 -1.51 -2.59
CA TYR A 161 1.70 -2.30 -3.77
C TYR A 161 0.53 -1.68 -4.54
N PHE A 162 0.71 -1.49 -5.84
CA PHE A 162 -0.34 -1.12 -6.77
C PHE A 162 -0.68 -2.34 -7.62
N TYR A 163 -1.86 -2.92 -7.39
CA TYR A 163 -2.42 -3.95 -8.26
C TYR A 163 -3.47 -3.30 -9.16
N PHE A 164 -3.19 -3.26 -10.47
CA PHE A 164 -4.15 -2.77 -11.45
C PHE A 164 -4.95 -3.93 -11.99
N ASN A 165 -6.22 -3.99 -11.61
CA ASN A 165 -7.08 -5.11 -11.95
C ASN A 165 -7.53 -5.02 -13.41
N ASN A 166 -7.59 -6.19 -14.04
CA ASN A 166 -8.31 -6.35 -15.28
C ASN A 166 -9.75 -6.74 -15.00
N MET A 167 -10.65 -6.32 -15.87
CA MET A 167 -12.06 -6.66 -15.82
C MET A 167 -12.54 -6.89 -17.24
N LYS A 168 -13.72 -7.49 -17.41
CA LYS A 168 -14.32 -7.63 -18.73
C LYS A 168 -14.56 -6.25 -19.36
N PRO A 169 -14.58 -6.13 -20.71
CA PRO A 169 -14.77 -4.85 -21.41
C PRO A 169 -15.95 -4.01 -20.89
N GLU A 170 -17.06 -4.66 -20.55
CA GLU A 170 -18.26 -3.99 -20.02
C GLU A 170 -18.04 -3.32 -18.66
N TYR A 171 -17.06 -3.77 -17.86
CA TYR A 171 -16.78 -3.24 -16.50
C TYR A 171 -15.51 -2.39 -16.41
N ARG A 172 -14.58 -2.49 -17.36
CA ARG A 172 -13.35 -1.67 -17.36
C ARG A 172 -13.60 -0.29 -17.97
N ASN A 173 -12.67 0.64 -17.67
CA ASN A 173 -12.68 2.03 -18.14
C ASN A 173 -11.54 2.34 -19.12
N PHE A 174 -10.89 1.29 -19.65
CA PHE A 174 -9.83 1.42 -20.63
C PHE A 174 -10.12 0.51 -21.83
N GLU A 175 -9.79 1.00 -23.03
CA GLU A 175 -10.09 0.30 -24.29
C GLU A 175 -8.84 -0.30 -24.95
N SER A 176 -7.65 0.13 -24.54
CA SER A 176 -6.37 -0.33 -25.10
C SER A 176 -5.30 -0.44 -24.02
N VAL A 177 -4.18 -1.09 -24.37
CA VAL A 177 -2.99 -1.16 -23.50
C VAL A 177 -2.45 0.24 -23.19
N ASP A 178 -2.42 1.14 -24.18
CA ASP A 178 -1.90 2.50 -24.01
C ASP A 178 -2.80 3.35 -23.10
N ASP A 179 -4.12 3.21 -23.23
CA ASP A 179 -5.08 3.87 -22.35
C ASP A 179 -4.96 3.36 -20.91
N TYR A 180 -4.86 2.02 -20.74
CA TYR A 180 -4.55 1.42 -19.44
C TYR A 180 -3.27 2.00 -18.83
N LYS A 181 -2.17 2.08 -19.59
CA LYS A 181 -0.89 2.63 -19.11
C LYS A 181 -1.01 4.10 -18.70
N LYS A 182 -1.74 4.92 -19.46
CA LYS A 182 -2.01 6.32 -19.08
C LYS A 182 -2.75 6.42 -17.75
N GLN A 183 -3.79 5.60 -17.56
CA GLN A 183 -4.55 5.58 -16.30
C GLN A 183 -3.71 5.06 -15.12
N ARG A 184 -2.90 4.02 -15.36
CA ARG A 184 -1.96 3.44 -14.41
C ARG A 184 -0.95 4.48 -13.90
N ASP A 185 -0.27 5.15 -14.84
CA ASP A 185 0.78 6.11 -14.53
C ASP A 185 0.22 7.34 -13.86
N ARG A 186 -0.95 7.82 -14.32
CA ARG A 186 -1.66 8.93 -13.68
C ARG A 186 -2.03 8.62 -12.23
N PHE A 187 -2.51 7.40 -11.93
CA PHE A 187 -2.82 7.02 -10.55
C PHE A 187 -1.58 7.05 -9.65
N MET A 188 -0.46 6.49 -10.12
CA MET A 188 0.79 6.47 -9.35
C MET A 188 1.37 7.88 -9.17
N ASP A 189 1.28 8.72 -10.20
CA ASP A 189 1.66 10.14 -10.10
C ASP A 189 0.83 10.87 -9.04
N GLU A 190 -0.51 10.78 -9.11
CA GLU A 190 -1.38 11.48 -8.16
C GLU A 190 -1.19 10.97 -6.73
N TYR A 191 -1.07 9.65 -6.53
CA TYR A 191 -0.81 9.05 -5.22
C TYR A 191 0.52 9.53 -4.62
N THR A 192 1.60 9.45 -5.40
CA THR A 192 2.94 9.85 -4.93
C THR A 192 3.02 11.36 -4.70
N LYS A 193 2.37 12.16 -5.54
CA LYS A 193 2.24 13.61 -5.34
C LYS A 193 1.51 13.93 -4.05
N TYR A 194 0.38 13.27 -3.76
CA TYR A 194 -0.32 13.42 -2.49
C TYR A 194 0.61 13.11 -1.31
N LEU A 195 1.37 12.01 -1.39
CA LEU A 195 2.34 11.68 -0.35
C LEU A 195 3.35 12.82 -0.14
N THR A 196 3.83 13.53 -1.15
CA THR A 196 4.78 14.66 -0.93
C THR A 196 4.23 15.76 -0.02
N THR A 197 2.91 15.96 -0.02
CA THR A 197 2.23 17.00 0.77
C THR A 197 1.60 16.51 2.08
N CYS A 198 1.36 15.20 2.19
CA CYS A 198 0.66 14.65 3.34
C CYS A 198 1.55 14.61 4.59
N LYS A 199 0.99 15.09 5.72
CA LYS A 199 1.64 15.08 7.04
C LYS A 199 1.21 13.82 7.80
N GLY A 200 2.17 13.07 8.36
CA GLY A 200 1.91 11.83 9.12
C GLY A 200 2.23 10.55 8.35
N LYS A 201 3.41 10.52 7.72
CA LYS A 201 4.02 9.33 7.13
C LYS A 201 4.76 8.49 8.17
#